data_AF-A0A512J4K4-F1
#
_entry.id   AF-A0A512J4K4-F1
#
_cell.length_a   1.000
_cell.length_b   1.000
_cell.length_c   1.000
_cell.angle_alpha   90.00
_cell.angle_beta   90.00
_cell.angle_gamma   90.00
#
_symmetry.space_group_name_H-M   'P 1'
#
loop_
_entity.id
_entity.type
_entity.pdbx_description
1 polymer ?
#
loop_
_entity_poly.entity_id
_entity_poly.type
_entity_poly.pdbx_seq_one_letter_code
_entity_poly.pdbx_strand_id
1 'polypeptide(L)'
;MFGALLCAVLALPAEARNFAVPPKNPTITVVVPDNWKVREIDFGFSARSPGEDVVFYVEYASKKKLDAMLETNRAWMRENEIDDSVKPIEKEMDFNGLSGTVLRYDTRDANGKTLVDFVLLSGGENQVIMLTLWGSEEERAAHKAEISAIMNSVRPIR
;
A
#
# COMPACT_ATOMS: atom_id res chain seq x y z
N MET A 1 -16.17 -50.38 13.77
CA MET A 1 -16.17 -48.92 14.02
C MET A 1 -14.86 -48.35 13.50
N PHE A 2 -14.88 -47.63 12.38
CA PHE A 2 -13.80 -46.72 12.00
C PHE A 2 -14.48 -45.45 11.48
N GLY A 3 -14.35 -44.38 12.25
CA GLY A 3 -14.93 -43.08 11.97
C GLY A 3 -14.09 -42.33 10.94
N ALA A 4 -14.77 -41.72 9.98
CA ALA A 4 -14.21 -40.65 9.17
C ALA A 4 -14.94 -39.37 9.59
N LEU A 5 -14.34 -38.61 10.50
CA LEU A 5 -14.76 -37.24 10.77
C LEU A 5 -14.09 -36.36 9.71
N LEU A 6 -14.82 -36.09 8.64
CA LEU A 6 -14.42 -35.11 7.62
C LEU A 6 -14.59 -33.72 8.24
N CYS A 7 -13.52 -33.15 8.78
CA CYS A 7 -13.49 -31.73 9.17
C CYS A 7 -13.61 -30.87 7.91
N ALA A 8 -14.83 -30.47 7.57
CA ALA A 8 -15.07 -29.39 6.64
C ALA A 8 -14.52 -28.10 7.26
N VAL A 9 -13.33 -27.67 6.83
CA VAL A 9 -12.84 -26.32 7.09
C VAL A 9 -13.78 -25.39 6.33
N LEU A 10 -14.73 -24.80 7.05
CA LEU A 10 -15.55 -23.71 6.54
C LEU A 10 -14.60 -22.55 6.26
N ALA A 11 -14.22 -22.37 4.99
CA ALA A 11 -13.67 -21.12 4.51
C ALA A 11 -14.78 -20.08 4.65
N LEU A 12 -14.79 -19.35 5.76
CA LEU A 12 -15.63 -18.16 5.91
C LEU A 12 -15.23 -17.19 4.79
N PRO A 13 -16.18 -16.53 4.12
CA PRO A 13 -15.84 -15.46 3.20
C PRO A 13 -15.05 -14.40 3.97
N ALA A 14 -13.80 -14.20 3.54
CA ALA A 14 -13.01 -13.06 3.94
C ALA A 14 -13.73 -11.80 3.40
N GLU A 15 -14.27 -10.99 4.31
CA GLU A 15 -14.97 -9.73 4.00
C GLU A 15 -14.00 -8.54 3.96
N ALA A 16 -13.62 -8.10 2.75
CA ALA A 16 -12.57 -7.10 2.54
C ALA A 16 -12.73 -5.85 3.42
N ARG A 17 -11.65 -5.39 4.05
CA ARG A 17 -11.69 -4.21 4.94
C ARG A 17 -11.69 -2.91 4.16
N ASN A 18 -12.70 -2.07 4.41
CA ASN A 18 -12.85 -0.74 3.80
C ASN A 18 -12.27 0.34 4.73
N PHE A 19 -11.40 1.19 4.19
CA PHE A 19 -10.78 2.33 4.89
C PHE A 19 -11.19 3.64 4.23
N ALA A 20 -11.63 4.60 5.03
CA ALA A 20 -11.82 5.99 4.63
C ALA A 20 -10.60 6.80 5.11
N VAL A 21 -9.91 7.48 4.19
CA VAL A 21 -8.61 8.10 4.46
C VAL A 21 -8.64 9.58 4.11
N PRO A 22 -8.21 10.48 5.02
CA PRO A 22 -7.94 10.22 6.46
C PRO A 22 -9.23 9.93 7.26
N PRO A 23 -9.15 9.34 8.48
CA PRO A 23 -10.35 9.04 9.27
C PRO A 23 -11.21 10.27 9.60
N LYS A 24 -10.59 11.45 9.72
CA LYS A 24 -11.28 12.74 9.89
C LYS A 24 -11.25 13.52 8.58
N ASN A 25 -12.43 13.86 8.05
CA ASN A 25 -12.61 14.49 6.74
C ASN A 25 -12.00 13.63 5.62
N PRO A 26 -12.54 12.40 5.41
CA PRO A 26 -11.96 11.47 4.47
C PRO A 26 -12.16 11.97 3.04
N THR A 27 -11.16 11.76 2.19
CA THR A 27 -11.18 12.21 0.79
C THR A 27 -11.05 11.08 -0.20
N ILE A 28 -10.56 9.91 0.23
CA ILE A 28 -10.58 8.68 -0.56
C ILE A 28 -11.09 7.49 0.25
N THR A 29 -11.53 6.46 -0.46
CA THR A 29 -11.67 5.11 0.08
C THR A 29 -10.59 4.19 -0.46
N VAL A 30 -10.12 3.25 0.36
CA VAL A 30 -9.21 2.15 -0.01
C VAL A 30 -9.74 0.86 0.58
N VAL A 31 -9.66 -0.25 -0.16
CA VAL A 31 -10.06 -1.58 0.28
C VAL A 31 -8.84 -2.48 0.33
N VAL A 32 -8.68 -3.19 1.44
CA VAL A 32 -7.59 -4.15 1.64
C VAL A 32 -8.16 -5.56 1.77
N PRO A 33 -7.65 -6.56 1.02
CA PRO A 33 -8.03 -7.96 1.17
C PRO A 33 -7.82 -8.49 2.59
N ASP A 34 -8.68 -9.35 3.11
CA ASP A 34 -8.64 -9.73 4.54
C ASP A 34 -7.54 -10.71 4.91
N ASN A 35 -7.03 -11.41 3.91
CA ASN A 35 -5.85 -12.23 4.08
C ASN A 35 -4.59 -11.37 4.29
N TRP A 36 -4.65 -10.05 4.09
CA TRP A 36 -3.56 -9.14 4.42
C TRP A 36 -3.63 -8.70 5.89
N LYS A 37 -2.48 -8.69 6.54
CA LYS A 37 -2.34 -8.27 7.94
C LYS A 37 -2.29 -6.75 8.01
N VAL A 38 -3.39 -6.12 8.40
CA VAL A 38 -3.46 -4.66 8.60
C VAL A 38 -3.05 -4.24 10.01
N ARG A 39 -2.27 -3.16 10.11
CA ARG A 39 -1.93 -2.47 11.37
C ARG A 39 -2.10 -0.97 11.22
N GLU A 40 -2.74 -0.34 12.19
CA GLU A 40 -2.82 1.13 12.28
C GLU A 40 -1.44 1.73 12.60
N ILE A 41 -1.20 2.92 12.06
CA ILE A 41 -0.03 3.77 12.35
C ILE A 41 -0.52 5.21 12.57
N ASP A 42 0.31 6.07 13.15
CA ASP A 42 -0.09 7.41 13.60
C ASP A 42 -0.85 8.24 12.54
N PHE A 43 -0.44 8.13 11.27
CA PHE A 43 -1.02 8.87 10.16
C PHE A 43 -1.48 7.96 9.01
N GLY A 44 -2.09 6.82 9.36
CA GLY A 44 -2.65 5.91 8.37
C GLY A 44 -2.66 4.46 8.79
N PHE A 45 -2.37 3.55 7.87
CA PHE A 45 -2.22 2.13 8.16
C PHE A 45 -1.19 1.47 7.24
N SER A 46 -0.73 0.29 7.67
CA SER A 46 0.08 -0.63 6.88
C SER A 46 -0.68 -1.93 6.65
N ALA A 47 -0.42 -2.60 5.54
CA ALA A 47 -0.93 -3.92 5.23
C ALA A 47 0.21 -4.79 4.69
N ARG A 48 0.29 -6.04 5.12
CA ARG A 48 1.26 -7.02 4.61
C ARG A 48 0.55 -8.20 4.00
N SER A 49 1.02 -8.65 2.84
CA SER A 49 0.52 -9.86 2.16
C SER A 49 0.63 -11.11 3.03
N PRO A 50 -0.09 -12.19 2.69
CA PRO A 50 0.24 -13.53 3.19
C PRO A 50 1.69 -13.87 2.85
N GLY A 51 2.48 -14.28 3.84
CA GLY A 51 3.93 -14.49 3.67
C GLY A 51 4.78 -13.24 3.98
N GLU A 52 4.16 -12.07 4.12
CA GLU A 52 4.79 -10.79 4.50
C GLU A 52 5.88 -10.28 3.55
N ASP A 53 5.85 -10.75 2.30
CA ASP A 53 6.78 -10.47 1.20
C ASP A 53 6.40 -9.21 0.38
N VAL A 54 5.17 -8.71 0.53
CA VAL A 54 4.72 -7.44 -0.03
C VAL A 54 4.19 -6.57 1.09
N VAL A 55 4.66 -5.32 1.12
CA VAL A 55 4.27 -4.33 2.11
C VAL A 55 3.57 -3.17 1.43
N PHE A 56 2.43 -2.79 1.98
CA PHE A 56 1.64 -1.66 1.53
C PHE A 56 1.42 -0.68 2.69
N TYR A 57 1.57 0.61 2.45
CA TYR A 57 1.18 1.67 3.38
C TYR A 57 0.21 2.61 2.72
N VAL A 58 -0.67 3.17 3.54
CA VAL A 58 -1.47 4.34 3.21
C VAL A 58 -1.23 5.37 4.29
N GLU A 59 -0.62 6.49 3.91
CA GLU A 59 -0.29 7.59 4.81
C GLU A 59 -0.96 8.87 4.33
N TYR A 60 -1.24 9.79 5.25
CA TYR A 60 -1.79 11.10 4.92
C TYR A 60 -1.10 12.22 5.67
N ALA A 61 -0.97 13.37 5.01
CA ALA A 61 -0.39 14.56 5.59
C ALA A 61 -1.01 15.83 5.01
N SER A 62 -0.75 16.98 5.64
CA SER A 62 -1.01 18.27 4.99
C SER A 62 -0.04 18.46 3.81
N LYS A 63 -0.46 19.13 2.74
CA LYS A 63 0.43 19.41 1.58
C LYS A 63 1.73 20.13 1.96
N LYS A 64 1.69 21.00 2.97
CA LYS A 64 2.88 21.70 3.53
C LYS A 64 3.93 20.77 4.15
N LYS A 65 3.59 19.50 4.34
CA LYS A 65 4.44 18.46 4.95
C LYS A 65 4.85 17.38 3.94
N LEU A 66 4.56 17.55 2.66
CA LEU A 66 4.92 16.58 1.63
C LEU A 66 6.42 16.26 1.63
N ASP A 67 7.29 17.27 1.64
CA ASP A 67 8.74 17.06 1.65
C ASP A 67 9.21 16.29 2.90
N ALA A 68 8.61 16.58 4.05
CA ALA A 68 8.89 15.87 5.29
C ALA A 68 8.40 14.41 5.24
N MET A 69 7.21 14.17 4.69
CA MET A 69 6.65 12.82 4.51
C MET A 69 7.52 11.98 3.57
N LEU A 70 8.01 12.57 2.48
CA LEU A 70 8.94 11.94 1.55
C LEU A 70 10.29 11.63 2.20
N GLU A 71 10.84 12.54 3.02
CA GLU A 71 12.07 12.26 3.78
C GLU A 71 11.86 11.16 4.82
N THR A 72 10.73 11.15 5.53
CA THR A 72 10.39 10.07 6.46
C THR A 72 10.33 8.72 5.75
N ASN A 73 9.74 8.67 4.55
CA ASN A 73 9.66 7.42 3.78
C ASN A 73 11.02 6.99 3.21
N ARG A 74 11.90 7.92 2.84
CA ARG A 74 13.30 7.58 2.52
C ARG A 74 14.08 7.10 3.74
N ALA A 75 13.85 7.69 4.91
CA ALA A 75 14.44 7.19 6.15
C ALA A 75 13.97 5.77 6.46
N TRP A 76 12.68 5.49 6.30
CA TRP A 76 12.12 4.15 6.40
C TRP A 76 12.77 3.17 5.40
N MET A 77 13.01 3.59 4.15
CA MET A 77 13.77 2.77 3.19
C MET A 77 15.15 2.39 3.75
N ARG A 78 15.93 3.36 4.24
CA ARG A 78 17.25 3.11 4.82
C ARG A 78 17.20 2.20 6.04
N GLU A 79 16.20 2.36 6.91
CA GLU A 79 15.98 1.51 8.09
C GLU A 79 15.66 0.05 7.72
N ASN A 80 15.09 -0.18 6.54
CA ASN A 80 14.79 -1.51 6.00
C ASN A 80 15.86 -1.98 5.01
N GLU A 81 17.04 -1.37 5.02
CA GLU A 81 18.18 -1.70 4.15
C GLU A 81 17.87 -1.58 2.64
N ILE A 82 16.87 -0.77 2.29
CA ILE A 82 16.51 -0.43 0.92
C ILE A 82 17.36 0.76 0.46
N ASP A 83 18.03 0.63 -0.68
CA ASP A 83 18.83 1.71 -1.27
C ASP A 83 17.94 2.87 -1.73
N ASP A 84 18.07 4.02 -1.08
CA ASP A 84 17.33 5.26 -1.36
C ASP A 84 18.13 6.27 -2.21
N SER A 85 19.34 5.92 -2.63
CA SER A 85 20.20 6.78 -3.45
C SER A 85 19.79 6.81 -4.93
N VAL A 86 19.00 5.83 -5.36
CA VAL A 86 18.47 5.72 -6.72
C VAL A 86 17.41 6.81 -6.94
N LYS A 87 17.49 7.52 -8.07
CA LYS A 87 16.46 8.49 -8.45
C LYS A 87 15.20 7.75 -8.92
N PRO A 88 14.01 8.18 -8.47
CA PRO A 88 12.77 7.55 -8.92
C PRO A 88 12.48 7.89 -10.38
N ILE A 89 11.79 6.98 -11.06
CA ILE A 89 11.13 7.22 -12.32
C ILE A 89 9.73 7.75 -12.01
N GLU A 90 9.45 8.97 -12.45
CA GLU A 90 8.15 9.62 -12.26
C GLU A 90 7.17 9.25 -13.37
N LYS A 91 5.92 8.94 -13.01
CA LYS A 91 4.82 8.68 -13.95
C LYS A 91 3.50 9.19 -13.39
N GLU A 92 2.71 9.85 -14.22
CA GLU A 92 1.32 10.18 -13.89
C GLU A 92 0.41 8.96 -14.17
N MET A 93 -0.51 8.70 -13.26
CA MET A 93 -1.50 7.62 -13.34
C MET A 93 -2.87 8.10 -12.83
N ASP A 94 -3.95 7.56 -13.42
CA ASP A 94 -5.31 7.77 -12.92
C ASP A 94 -5.74 6.62 -12.01
N PHE A 95 -6.27 6.96 -10.84
CA PHE A 95 -6.84 6.04 -9.86
C PHE A 95 -8.34 6.32 -9.72
N ASN A 96 -9.13 5.85 -10.69
CA ASN A 96 -10.59 6.03 -10.74
C ASN A 96 -11.03 7.50 -10.71
N GLY A 97 -10.41 8.33 -11.55
CA GLY A 97 -10.68 9.77 -11.62
C GLY A 97 -9.88 10.60 -10.61
N LEU A 98 -8.91 9.99 -9.92
CA LEU A 98 -7.94 10.66 -9.06
C LEU A 98 -6.56 10.61 -9.72
N SER A 99 -6.07 11.77 -10.21
CA SER A 99 -4.70 11.86 -10.72
C SER A 99 -3.71 11.63 -9.59
N GLY A 100 -2.71 10.80 -9.86
CA GLY A 100 -1.63 10.50 -8.94
C GLY A 100 -0.27 10.48 -9.62
N THR A 101 0.72 11.02 -8.91
CA THR A 101 2.12 10.97 -9.33
C THR A 101 2.79 9.76 -8.68
N VAL A 102 3.27 8.81 -9.49
CA VAL A 102 4.00 7.63 -9.05
C VAL A 102 5.49 7.91 -9.14
N LEU A 103 6.19 7.78 -8.02
CA LEU A 103 7.64 7.79 -7.91
C LEU A 103 8.11 6.35 -7.72
N ARG A 104 8.59 5.71 -8.80
CA ARG A 104 9.08 4.32 -8.78
C ARG A 104 10.59 4.26 -8.59
N TYR A 105 11.03 3.60 -7.54
CA TYR A 105 12.41 3.25 -7.27
C TYR A 105 12.66 1.81 -7.72
N ASP A 106 13.39 1.63 -8.82
CA ASP A 106 13.99 0.34 -9.21
C ASP A 106 15.31 0.20 -8.46
N THR A 107 15.26 -0.47 -7.31
CA THR A 107 16.31 -0.42 -6.30
C THR A 107 16.63 -1.82 -5.76
N ARG A 108 17.34 -1.89 -4.63
CA ARG A 108 17.72 -3.13 -3.97
C ARG A 108 17.51 -3.03 -2.47
N ASP A 109 17.21 -4.18 -1.87
CA ASP A 109 17.21 -4.40 -0.42
C ASP A 109 18.15 -5.56 -0.06
N ALA A 110 18.13 -6.01 1.20
CA ALA A 110 18.95 -7.12 1.67
C ALA A 110 18.74 -8.45 0.90
N ASN A 111 17.59 -8.62 0.25
CA ASN A 111 17.23 -9.84 -0.48
C ASN A 111 17.52 -9.75 -2.00
N GLY A 112 17.95 -8.58 -2.49
CA GLY A 112 18.35 -8.39 -3.88
C GLY A 112 17.58 -7.28 -4.57
N LYS A 113 17.13 -7.50 -5.80
CA LYS A 113 16.38 -6.47 -6.55
C LYS A 113 14.97 -6.33 -5.97
N THR A 114 14.56 -5.10 -5.73
CA THR A 114 13.23 -4.79 -5.21
C THR A 114 12.68 -3.53 -5.86
N LEU A 115 11.38 -3.33 -5.73
CA LEU A 115 10.73 -2.11 -6.17
C LEU A 115 10.11 -1.40 -4.97
N VAL A 116 10.20 -0.08 -4.95
CA VAL A 116 9.40 0.78 -4.07
C VAL A 116 8.64 1.79 -4.92
N ASP A 117 7.32 1.83 -4.77
CA ASP A 117 6.48 2.85 -5.42
C ASP A 117 5.90 3.76 -4.34
N PHE A 118 6.14 5.06 -4.46
CA PHE A 118 5.36 6.08 -3.74
C PHE A 118 4.34 6.68 -4.71
N VAL A 119 3.05 6.53 -4.40
CA VAL A 119 1.94 7.07 -5.18
C VAL A 119 1.36 8.26 -4.42
N LEU A 120 1.63 9.46 -4.93
CA LEU A 120 1.13 10.71 -4.37
C LEU A 120 -0.23 11.04 -4.97
N LEU A 121 -1.25 11.07 -4.12
CA LEU A 121 -2.63 11.37 -4.46
C LEU A 121 -3.06 12.70 -3.85
N SER A 122 -3.85 13.49 -4.58
CA SER A 122 -4.49 14.67 -4.02
C SER A 122 -5.55 14.24 -2.99
N GLY A 123 -5.34 14.58 -1.72
CA GLY A 123 -6.30 14.34 -0.66
C GLY A 123 -7.32 15.48 -0.50
N GLY A 124 -7.55 16.29 -1.53
CA GLY A 124 -8.35 17.53 -1.46
C GLY A 124 -7.50 18.81 -1.46
N GLU A 125 -8.05 19.95 -1.02
CA GLU A 125 -7.37 21.26 -1.15
C GLU A 125 -6.05 21.33 -0.39
N ASN A 126 -6.00 20.82 0.84
CA ASN A 126 -4.86 20.99 1.75
C ASN A 126 -4.19 19.69 2.22
N GLN A 127 -4.59 18.55 1.65
CA GLN A 127 -4.10 17.22 2.05
C GLN A 127 -3.46 16.48 0.88
N VAL A 128 -2.50 15.64 1.22
CA VAL A 128 -1.88 14.66 0.33
C VAL A 128 -2.00 13.30 0.97
N ILE A 129 -2.25 12.29 0.15
CA ILE A 129 -2.24 10.88 0.56
C ILE A 129 -1.12 10.22 -0.20
N MET A 130 -0.31 9.41 0.48
CA MET A 130 0.74 8.63 -0.15
C MET A 130 0.44 7.15 0.05
N LEU A 131 0.43 6.41 -1.06
CA LEU A 131 0.44 4.96 -1.01
C LEU A 131 1.87 4.48 -1.24
N THR A 132 2.37 3.62 -0.36
CA THR A 132 3.68 3.01 -0.55
C THR A 132 3.49 1.53 -0.85
N LEU A 133 4.10 1.03 -1.92
CA LEU A 133 4.17 -0.41 -2.21
C LEU A 133 5.63 -0.84 -2.28
N TRP A 134 6.01 -1.83 -1.50
CA TRP A 134 7.35 -2.43 -1.49
C TRP A 134 7.26 -3.95 -1.68
N GLY A 135 8.15 -4.48 -2.52
CA GLY A 135 8.31 -5.89 -2.85
C GLY A 135 9.02 -6.02 -4.20
N SER A 136 9.68 -7.15 -4.44
CA SER A 136 10.29 -7.48 -5.72
C SER A 136 9.25 -7.67 -6.82
N GLU A 137 9.70 -7.71 -8.08
CA GLU A 137 8.80 -8.00 -9.21
C GLU A 137 8.12 -9.37 -9.08
N GLU A 138 8.85 -10.37 -8.58
CA GLU A 138 8.34 -11.73 -8.39
C GLU A 138 7.28 -11.78 -7.29
N GLU A 139 7.55 -11.19 -6.13
CA GLU A 139 6.60 -11.13 -5.00
C GLU A 139 5.34 -10.35 -5.40
N ARG A 140 5.50 -9.20 -6.06
CA ARG A 140 4.36 -8.43 -6.58
C ARG A 140 3.57 -9.20 -7.65
N ALA A 141 4.24 -10.01 -8.48
CA ALA A 141 3.56 -10.84 -9.46
C ALA A 141 2.75 -11.96 -8.79
N ALA A 142 3.27 -12.54 -7.71
CA ALA A 142 2.57 -13.56 -6.91
C ALA A 142 1.28 -13.02 -6.26
N HIS A 143 1.27 -11.75 -5.85
CA HIS A 143 0.12 -11.06 -5.25
C HIS A 143 -0.59 -10.09 -6.21
N LYS A 144 -0.42 -10.28 -7.53
CA LYS A 144 -0.87 -9.32 -8.55
C LYS A 144 -2.37 -9.03 -8.47
N ALA A 145 -3.19 -10.04 -8.22
CA ALA A 145 -4.65 -9.90 -8.18
C ALA A 145 -5.07 -9.04 -6.99
N GLU A 146 -4.50 -9.29 -5.83
CA GLU A 146 -4.71 -8.57 -4.57
C GLU A 146 -4.23 -7.12 -4.67
N ILE A 147 -3.01 -6.90 -5.17
CA ILE A 147 -2.47 -5.54 -5.40
C ILE A 147 -3.38 -4.79 -6.37
N SER A 148 -3.80 -5.42 -7.47
CA SER A 148 -4.71 -4.79 -8.43
C SER A 148 -6.05 -4.46 -7.79
N ALA A 149 -6.59 -5.33 -6.92
CA ALA A 149 -7.82 -5.07 -6.19
C ALA A 149 -7.67 -3.87 -5.23
N ILE A 150 -6.55 -3.77 -4.50
CA ILE A 150 -6.24 -2.62 -3.64
C ILE A 150 -6.19 -1.35 -4.48
N MET A 151 -5.36 -1.30 -5.53
CA MET A 151 -5.17 -0.08 -6.33
C MET A 151 -6.46 0.34 -7.06
N ASN A 152 -7.23 -0.62 -7.58
CA ASN A 152 -8.52 -0.33 -8.23
C ASN A 152 -9.63 0.07 -7.24
N SER A 153 -9.45 -0.15 -5.94
CA SER A 153 -10.39 0.31 -4.93
C SER A 153 -10.20 1.77 -4.53
N VAL A 154 -9.01 2.32 -4.81
CA VAL A 154 -8.65 3.71 -4.52
C VAL A 154 -9.54 4.62 -5.35
N ARG A 155 -10.38 5.41 -4.68
CA ARG A 155 -11.29 6.35 -5.36
C ARG A 155 -11.64 7.52 -4.46
N PRO A 156 -12.00 8.68 -5.01
CA PRO A 156 -12.50 9.81 -4.23
C PRO A 156 -13.78 9.47 -3.46
N ILE A 157 -13.91 10.01 -2.25
CA ILE A 157 -15.20 10.11 -1.57
C ILE A 157 -15.92 11.32 -2.18
N ARG A 158 -17.06 11.06 -2.83
CA ARG A 158 -17.95 12.09 -3.37
C ARG A 158 -19.12 12.30 -2.43
#